data_AF-A0AAN5CGB5-F1
#
_entry.id   AF-A0AAN5CGB5-F1
#
_cell.length_a   1.000
_cell.length_b   1.000
_cell.length_c   1.000
_cell.angle_alpha   90.00
_cell.angle_beta   90.00
_cell.angle_gamma   90.00
#
_symmetry.space_group_name_H-M   'P 1'
#
loop_
_entity.id
_entity.type
_entity.pdbx_description
1 polymer ?
#
loop_
_entity_poly.entity_id
_entity_poly.type
_entity_poly.pdbx_seq_one_letter_code
_entity_poly.pdbx_strand_id
1 'polypeptide(L)'
;FRLIMYEEECKVVHELSLSFEYQFIVAIRAILLLLAVFRIVSQWRAYGLRFLLHENTKILFGFYYCLNIFTSFLSGIMFLLELIRLRFDCVLIDFRYVLMTKCLGISSIIAAHHVIVILSFERLYSSIFPAHFER
;
A
#
# COMPACT_ATOMS: atom_id res chain seq x y z
N PHE A 1 -10.72 28.59 -6.89
CA PHE A 1 -10.34 27.41 -7.69
C PHE A 1 -10.51 27.76 -9.16
N ARG A 2 -9.41 28.15 -9.82
CA ARG A 2 -9.43 28.58 -11.22
C ARG A 2 -9.15 27.33 -12.06
N LEU A 3 -10.21 26.72 -12.61
CA LEU A 3 -10.14 25.69 -13.65
C LEU A 3 -9.64 26.34 -14.94
N ILE A 4 -8.34 26.59 -15.06
CA ILE A 4 -7.73 26.75 -16.38
C ILE A 4 -7.49 25.32 -16.85
N MET A 5 -8.50 24.82 -17.54
CA MET A 5 -8.55 23.50 -18.14
C MET A 5 -7.63 23.52 -19.36
N TYR A 6 -6.52 22.79 -19.33
CA TYR A 6 -5.67 22.62 -20.51
C TYR A 6 -6.33 21.56 -21.39
N GLU A 7 -6.89 21.97 -22.54
CA GLU A 7 -7.51 21.06 -23.52
C GLU A 7 -6.59 19.88 -23.89
N GLU A 8 -5.28 20.09 -23.84
CA GLU A 8 -4.27 19.07 -24.10
C GLU A 8 -4.28 17.93 -23.06
N GLU A 9 -4.42 18.23 -21.77
CA GLU A 9 -4.45 17.20 -20.72
C GLU A 9 -5.73 16.34 -20.83
N CYS A 10 -6.84 16.96 -21.21
CA CYS A 10 -8.09 16.24 -21.40
C CYS A 10 -8.03 15.29 -22.61
N LYS A 11 -7.36 15.69 -23.70
CA LYS A 11 -7.12 14.81 -24.87
C LYS A 11 -6.31 13.58 -24.48
N VAL A 12 -5.26 13.75 -23.67
CA VAL A 12 -4.44 12.62 -23.18
C VAL A 12 -5.26 11.68 -22.31
N VAL A 13 -6.08 12.21 -21.39
CA VAL A 13 -6.96 11.38 -20.54
C VAL A 13 -8.00 10.65 -21.38
N HIS A 14 -8.54 11.29 -22.41
CA HIS A 14 -9.47 10.67 -23.34
C HIS A 14 -8.81 9.54 -24.16
N GLU A 15 -7.58 9.72 -24.62
CA GLU A 15 -6.82 8.67 -25.31
C GLU A 15 -6.54 7.48 -24.37
N LEU A 16 -6.16 7.76 -23.12
CA LEU A 16 -5.97 6.76 -22.07
C LEU A 16 -7.27 6.03 -21.71
N SER A 17 -8.42 6.71 -21.73
CA SER A 17 -9.72 6.07 -21.48
C SER A 17 -10.14 5.17 -22.63
N LEU A 18 -9.68 5.41 -23.86
CA LEU A 18 -9.93 4.50 -24.98
C LEU A 18 -9.00 3.27 -24.97
N SER A 19 -7.86 3.33 -24.29
CA SER A 19 -6.93 2.21 -24.20
C SER A 19 -7.42 1.12 -23.24
N PHE A 20 -7.93 0.02 -23.81
CA PHE A 20 -8.35 -1.16 -23.05
C PHE A 20 -7.21 -1.74 -22.20
N GLU A 21 -5.98 -1.75 -22.71
CA GLU A 21 -4.80 -2.26 -22.01
C GLU A 21 -4.54 -1.49 -20.71
N TYR A 22 -4.64 -0.16 -20.77
CA TYR A 22 -4.47 0.69 -19.59
C TYR A 22 -5.55 0.42 -18.55
N GLN A 23 -6.82 0.41 -18.96
CA GLN A 23 -7.94 0.13 -18.06
C GLN A 23 -7.78 -1.24 -17.37
N PHE A 24 -7.40 -2.26 -18.13
CA PHE A 24 -7.21 -3.61 -17.63
C PHE A 24 -6.08 -3.69 -16.59
N ILE A 25 -4.94 -3.05 -16.85
CA ILE A 25 -3.81 -2.99 -15.91
C ILE A 25 -4.22 -2.28 -14.61
N VAL A 26 -4.92 -1.15 -14.72
CA VAL A 26 -5.39 -0.40 -13.54
C VAL A 26 -6.39 -1.24 -12.73
N ALA A 27 -7.33 -1.93 -13.40
CA ALA A 27 -8.29 -2.80 -12.75
C ALA A 27 -7.63 -3.97 -12.02
N ILE A 28 -6.67 -4.66 -12.65
CA ILE A 28 -5.90 -5.73 -12.01
C ILE A 28 -5.19 -5.21 -10.76
N ARG A 29 -4.53 -4.05 -10.85
CA ARG A 29 -3.83 -3.46 -9.70
C ARG A 29 -4.78 -3.16 -8.55
N ALA A 30 -5.95 -2.58 -8.83
CA ALA A 30 -6.96 -2.34 -7.81
C ALA A 30 -7.42 -3.65 -7.14
N ILE A 31 -7.71 -4.69 -7.93
CA ILE A 31 -8.13 -6.00 -7.42
C ILE A 31 -7.04 -6.64 -6.56
N LEU A 32 -5.79 -6.64 -7.03
CA LEU A 32 -4.67 -7.21 -6.28
C LEU A 32 -4.46 -6.52 -4.93
N LEU A 33 -4.62 -5.19 -4.87
CA LEU A 33 -4.50 -4.44 -3.62
C LEU A 33 -5.65 -4.75 -2.65
N LEU A 34 -6.88 -4.86 -3.14
CA LEU A 34 -8.02 -5.26 -2.32
C LEU A 34 -7.86 -6.69 -1.79
N LEU A 35 -7.39 -7.63 -2.63
CA LEU A 35 -7.07 -8.99 -2.22
C LEU A 35 -5.93 -9.03 -1.20
N ALA A 36 -4.91 -8.18 -1.34
CA ALA A 36 -3.82 -8.07 -0.38
C ALA A 36 -4.33 -7.60 1.00
N VAL A 37 -5.14 -6.53 1.04
CA VAL A 37 -5.75 -6.05 2.28
C VAL A 37 -6.62 -7.13 2.90
N PHE A 38 -7.48 -7.77 2.12
CA PHE A 38 -8.35 -8.85 2.61
C PHE A 38 -7.55 -10.01 3.18
N ARG A 39 -6.49 -10.45 2.49
CA ARG A 39 -5.60 -11.52 2.97
C ARG A 39 -4.91 -11.14 4.27
N ILE A 40 -4.36 -9.93 4.37
CA ILE A 40 -3.70 -9.45 5.59
C ILE A 40 -4.68 -9.42 6.76
N VAL A 41 -5.88 -8.86 6.56
CA VAL A 41 -6.91 -8.78 7.61
C VAL A 41 -7.39 -10.18 8.02
N SER A 42 -7.59 -11.08 7.05
CA SER A 42 -7.98 -12.48 7.31
C SER A 42 -6.89 -13.22 8.09
N GLN A 43 -5.63 -13.07 7.68
CA GLN A 43 -4.48 -13.67 8.37
C GLN A 43 -4.35 -13.12 9.80
N TRP A 44 -4.52 -11.81 9.97
CA TRP A 44 -4.53 -11.19 11.30
C TRP A 44 -5.66 -11.74 12.17
N ARG A 45 -6.85 -11.93 11.62
CA ARG A 45 -7.99 -12.48 12.38
C ARG A 45 -7.77 -13.96 12.75
N ALA A 46 -7.19 -14.75 11.87
CA ALA A 46 -6.99 -16.19 12.07
C ALA A 46 -5.83 -16.49 13.04
N TYR A 47 -4.68 -15.84 12.85
CA TYR A 47 -3.45 -16.16 13.57
C TYR A 47 -3.03 -15.06 14.57
N GLY A 48 -3.42 -13.82 14.29
CA GLY A 48 -3.03 -12.65 15.07
C GLY A 48 -1.52 -12.55 15.24
N LEU A 49 -1.12 -12.19 16.46
CA LEU A 49 0.28 -12.09 16.88
C LEU A 49 0.67 -13.19 17.88
N ARG A 50 -0.15 -14.25 18.00
CA ARG A 50 0.01 -15.27 19.05
C ARG A 50 1.27 -16.14 18.87
N PHE A 51 1.76 -16.26 17.64
CA PHE A 51 2.97 -17.03 17.33
C PHE A 51 4.27 -16.30 17.73
N LEU A 52 4.21 -15.01 18.01
CA LEU A 52 5.35 -14.23 18.48
C LEU A 52 5.39 -14.35 20.00
N LEU A 53 6.50 -14.82 20.57
CA LEU A 53 6.64 -14.93 22.01
C LEU A 53 6.79 -13.56 22.68
N HIS A 54 7.58 -12.67 22.09
CA HIS A 54 8.01 -11.43 22.74
C HIS A 54 7.08 -10.24 22.43
N GLU A 55 6.83 -9.42 23.45
CA GLU A 55 5.91 -8.27 23.35
C GLU A 55 6.42 -7.18 22.40
N ASN A 56 7.73 -6.88 22.44
CA ASN A 56 8.33 -5.89 21.54
C ASN A 56 8.17 -6.30 20.07
N THR A 57 8.43 -7.57 19.75
CA THR A 57 8.23 -8.12 18.40
C THR A 57 6.76 -8.06 17.99
N LYS A 58 5.82 -8.31 18.90
CA LYS A 58 4.37 -8.19 18.63
C LYS A 58 4.00 -6.77 18.24
N ILE A 59 4.49 -5.77 18.98
CA ILE A 59 4.23 -4.35 18.69
C ILE A 59 4.79 -3.98 17.31
N LEU A 60 6.05 -4.34 17.04
CA LEU A 60 6.71 -4.03 15.78
C LEU A 60 6.03 -4.70 14.58
N PHE A 61 5.61 -5.96 14.73
CA PHE A 61 4.87 -6.69 13.69
C PHE A 61 3.45 -6.14 13.51
N GLY A 62 2.82 -5.66 14.58
CA GLY A 62 1.56 -4.91 14.50
C GLY A 62 1.70 -3.62 13.68
N PHE A 63 2.79 -2.86 13.90
CA PHE A 63 3.09 -1.67 13.11
C PHE A 63 3.32 -2.02 11.63
N TYR A 64 4.06 -3.10 11.36
CA TYR A 64 4.25 -3.61 9.99
C TYR A 64 2.91 -3.91 9.29
N TYR A 65 1.99 -4.61 9.94
CA TYR A 65 0.68 -4.90 9.36
C TYR A 65 -0.15 -3.64 9.15
N CYS A 66 -0.19 -2.74 10.13
CA CYS A 66 -0.91 -1.47 10.02
C CYS A 66 -0.43 -0.66 8.82
N LEU A 67 0.89 -0.56 8.66
CA LEU A 67 1.52 0.18 7.57
C LEU A 67 1.21 -0.45 6.20
N ASN A 68 1.24 -1.78 6.10
CA ASN A 68 0.87 -2.48 4.85
C ASN A 68 -0.62 -2.33 4.51
N ILE A 69 -1.52 -2.42 5.50
CA ILE A 69 -2.97 -2.20 5.30
C ILE A 69 -3.22 -0.77 4.84
N PHE A 70 -2.66 0.22 5.55
CA PHE A 70 -2.83 1.64 5.26
C PHE A 70 -2.38 1.98 3.84
N THR A 71 -1.23 1.47 3.42
CA THR A 71 -0.63 1.80 2.13
C THR A 71 -1.30 1.08 0.97
N SER A 72 -1.71 -0.17 1.18
CA SER A 72 -2.52 -0.91 0.21
C SER A 72 -3.90 -0.28 0.05
N PHE A 73 -4.50 0.20 1.14
CA PHE A 73 -5.79 0.90 1.14
C PHE A 73 -5.72 2.23 0.40
N LEU A 74 -4.74 3.09 0.73
CA LEU A 74 -4.54 4.37 0.04
C LEU A 74 -4.26 4.17 -1.46
N SER A 75 -3.37 3.23 -1.80
CA SER A 75 -3.07 2.91 -3.19
C SER A 75 -4.30 2.34 -3.92
N GLY A 76 -5.08 1.51 -3.23
CA GLY A 76 -6.32 0.93 -3.76
C GLY A 76 -7.36 2.00 -4.08
N ILE A 77 -7.58 2.95 -3.16
CA ILE A 77 -8.46 4.11 -3.40
C ILE A 77 -7.99 4.90 -4.61
N MET A 78 -6.68 5.17 -4.73
CA MET A 78 -6.16 5.90 -5.88
C MET A 78 -6.42 5.19 -7.21
N PHE A 79 -6.23 3.88 -7.28
CA PHE A 79 -6.55 3.13 -8.50
C PHE A 79 -8.06 3.05 -8.77
N LEU A 80 -8.90 3.00 -7.74
CA LEU A 80 -10.36 3.09 -7.90
C LEU A 80 -10.78 4.46 -8.43
N LEU A 81 -10.20 5.55 -7.88
CA LEU A 81 -10.43 6.90 -8.38
C LEU A 81 -9.94 7.05 -9.82
N GLU A 82 -8.82 6.42 -10.20
CA GLU A 82 -8.34 6.39 -11.58
C GLU A 82 -9.33 5.67 -12.51
N LEU A 83 -9.92 4.53 -12.09
CA LEU A 83 -10.96 3.83 -12.85
C LEU A 83 -12.24 4.66 -13.01
N ILE A 84 -12.66 5.34 -11.94
CA ILE A 84 -13.78 6.28 -11.96
C ILE A 84 -13.46 7.42 -12.93
N ARG A 85 -12.25 7.98 -12.86
CA ARG A 85 -11.77 9.04 -13.76
C ARG A 85 -11.80 8.61 -15.23
N LEU A 86 -11.46 7.36 -15.54
CA LEU A 86 -11.51 6.84 -16.91
C LEU A 86 -12.96 6.70 -17.45
N ARG A 87 -13.98 6.74 -16.59
CA ARG A 87 -15.40 6.70 -16.98
C ARG A 87 -16.05 8.07 -17.09
N PHE A 88 -15.55 9.07 -16.36
CA PHE A 88 -16.07 10.44 -16.39
C PHE A 88 -15.15 11.31 -17.24
N ASP A 89 -15.69 11.89 -18.31
CA ASP A 89 -14.89 12.75 -19.17
C ASP A 89 -14.31 13.94 -18.39
N CYS A 90 -12.99 14.13 -18.54
CA CYS A 90 -12.29 15.36 -18.18
C CYS A 90 -12.20 15.72 -16.68
N VAL A 91 -12.42 14.77 -15.76
CA VAL A 91 -12.17 15.01 -14.32
C VAL A 91 -10.68 14.95 -14.04
N LEU A 92 -10.03 16.10 -13.84
CA LEU A 92 -8.60 16.14 -13.52
C LEU A 92 -8.38 15.93 -12.01
N ILE A 93 -7.56 14.95 -11.65
CA ILE A 93 -7.03 14.82 -10.28
C ILE A 93 -5.78 15.70 -10.20
N ASP A 94 -5.70 16.56 -9.20
CA ASP A 94 -4.50 17.38 -8.99
C ASP A 94 -3.27 16.46 -8.83
N PHE A 95 -2.28 16.69 -9.69
CA PHE A 95 -1.03 15.92 -9.75
C PHE A 95 -0.35 15.79 -8.38
N ARG A 96 -0.54 16.77 -7.49
CA ARG A 96 0.00 16.74 -6.12
C ARG A 96 -0.49 15.51 -5.35
N TYR A 97 -1.75 15.13 -5.45
CA TYR A 97 -2.27 13.93 -4.77
C TYR A 97 -1.70 12.65 -5.35
N VAL A 98 -1.54 12.59 -6.67
CA VAL A 98 -0.90 11.45 -7.35
C VAL A 98 0.56 11.33 -6.91
N LEU A 99 1.31 12.42 -6.87
CA LEU A 99 2.69 12.43 -6.43
C LEU A 99 2.82 12.04 -4.95
N MET A 100 2.00 12.65 -4.07
CA MET A 100 2.01 12.34 -2.64
C MET A 100 1.72 10.87 -2.37
N THR A 101 0.75 10.27 -3.06
CA THR A 101 0.41 8.85 -2.87
C THR A 101 1.50 7.92 -3.38
N LYS A 102 2.19 8.26 -4.48
CA LYS A 102 3.37 7.52 -4.96
C LYS A 102 4.54 7.61 -3.97
N CYS A 103 4.87 8.81 -3.49
CA CYS A 103 5.92 9.00 -2.49
C CYS A 103 5.60 8.27 -1.19
N LEU A 104 4.36 8.36 -0.72
CA LEU A 104 3.90 7.65 0.46
C LEU A 104 4.04 6.13 0.28
N GLY A 105 3.60 5.59 -0.86
CA GLY A 105 3.77 4.17 -1.17
C GLY A 105 5.22 3.69 -1.21
N ILE A 106 6.15 4.48 -1.79
CA ILE A 106 7.58 4.12 -1.80
C ILE A 106 8.15 4.20 -0.38
N SER A 107 7.88 5.28 0.35
CA SER A 107 8.36 5.47 1.71
C SER A 107 7.88 4.38 2.65
N SER A 108 6.65 3.90 2.45
CA SER A 108 6.08 2.83 3.25
C SER A 108 6.69 1.48 2.93
N ILE A 109 6.96 1.19 1.66
CA ILE A 109 7.70 -0.02 1.28
C ILE A 109 9.07 -0.02 1.95
N ILE A 110 9.79 1.10 1.90
CA ILE A 110 11.10 1.24 2.56
C ILE A 110 10.96 1.03 4.07
N ALA A 111 9.99 1.67 4.72
CA ALA A 111 9.73 1.50 6.15
C ALA A 111 9.39 0.03 6.50
N ALA A 112 8.56 -0.63 5.71
CA ALA A 112 8.22 -2.04 5.88
C ALA A 112 9.46 -2.95 5.78
N HIS A 113 10.36 -2.68 4.84
CA HIS A 113 11.62 -3.42 4.71
C HIS A 113 12.52 -3.22 5.94
N HIS A 114 12.65 -2.00 6.44
CA HIS A 114 13.43 -1.73 7.65
C HIS A 114 12.88 -2.49 8.86
N VAL A 115 11.55 -2.54 9.01
CA VAL A 115 10.92 -3.31 10.09
C VAL A 115 11.23 -4.80 9.97
N ILE A 116 11.15 -5.39 8.77
CA ILE A 116 11.50 -6.80 8.55
C ILE A 116 12.99 -7.06 8.86
N VAL A 117 13.89 -6.16 8.47
CA VAL A 117 15.32 -6.28 8.76
C VAL A 117 15.58 -6.25 10.27
N ILE A 118 14.96 -5.31 10.99
CA ILE A 118 15.06 -5.23 12.46
C ILE A 118 14.57 -6.53 13.12
N LEU A 119 13.42 -7.07 12.69
CA LEU A 119 12.90 -8.35 13.19
C LEU A 119 13.84 -9.52 12.90
N SER A 120 14.53 -9.49 11.76
CA SER A 120 15.49 -10.53 11.38
C SER A 120 16.72 -10.49 12.30
N PHE A 121 17.22 -9.29 12.63
CA PHE A 121 18.29 -9.13 13.60
C PHE A 121 17.87 -9.50 15.02
N GLU A 122 16.65 -9.15 15.44
CA GLU A 122 16.11 -9.55 16.74
C GLU A 122 16.06 -11.08 16.87
N ARG A 123 15.58 -11.78 15.83
CA ARG A 123 15.55 -13.25 15.80
C ARG A 123 16.93 -13.88 15.77
N LEU A 124 17.88 -13.29 15.03
CA LEU A 124 19.27 -13.74 15.01
C LEU A 124 19.93 -13.56 16.39
N TYR A 125 19.68 -12.43 17.04
CA TYR A 125 20.19 -12.18 18.39
C TYR A 125 19.60 -13.18 19.39
N SER A 126 18.31 -13.49 19.26
CA SER A 126 17.61 -14.50 20.08
C SER A 126 18.15 -15.91 19.90
N SER A 127 18.55 -16.31 18.69
CA SER A 127 19.15 -17.62 18.48
C SER A 127 20.58 -17.74 19.02
N ILE A 128 21.33 -16.64 19.07
CA ILE A 128 22.71 -16.63 19.57
C ILE A 128 22.75 -16.60 21.11
N PHE A 129 21.86 -15.84 21.74
CA PHE A 129 21.86 -15.62 23.20
C PHE A 129 20.52 -15.98 23.86
N PRO A 130 20.09 -17.25 23.84
CA PRO A 130 18.78 -17.65 24.37
C PRO A 130 18.64 -17.31 25.87
N ALA A 131 19.71 -17.44 26.65
CA ALA A 131 19.72 -17.15 28.09
C ALA A 131 19.44 -15.68 28.45
N HIS A 132 19.63 -14.74 27.52
CA HIS A 132 19.26 -13.33 27.73
C HIS A 132 17.76 -13.08 27.49
N PHE A 133 17.07 -13.99 26.81
CA PHE A 133 15.65 -13.86 26.47
C PHE A 133 14.70 -14.62 27.40
N GLU A 134 15.23 -15.57 28.19
CA GLU A 134 14.46 -16.30 29.21
C GLU A 134 14.31 -15.52 30.53
N ARG A 135 15.05 -14.42 30.71
CA ARG A 135 14.95 -13.52 31.88
C ARG A 135 13.97 -12.39 31.64
#